data_AF-A0A2V6Z7Y4-F1
#
_entry.id   AF-A0A2V6Z7Y4-F1
#
_cell.length_a   1.000
_cell.length_b   1.000
_cell.length_c   1.000
_cell.angle_alpha   90.00
_cell.angle_beta   90.00
_cell.angle_gamma   90.00
#
_symmetry.space_group_name_H-M   'P 1'
#
loop_
_entity.id
_entity.type
_entity.pdbx_description
1 polymer ?
#
loop_
_entity_poly.entity_id
_entity_poly.type
_entity_poly.pdbx_seq_one_letter_code
_entity_poly.pdbx_strand_id
1 'polypeptide(L)'
;MQDGSTTRSIAVFSKFGVQVIGGGGSGLGFPSGLTLNVPNAAGQYNGLRFSTLGSDGGLAGLHAEVVSPGAFPSSQGRMHVWVQNGGAMNDVIVISPTDVAIAGNVSVSGNIAAKYQDVAEWVPTVKKISPATVVIIDPSRDNHVLPASTPYDQRVAGVISERPGVLLGEGGDDQVKVAHSGRVKVKVDASYGSIAAGDLLVSSATPGYAMRSEPVKVADVPMHRPGTLIGKALEPLADGQGEILVLLLLQ
;
A
#
# COMPACT_ATOMS: atom_id res chain seq x y z
N MET A 1 -70.41 10.72 -14.41
CA MET A 1 -69.56 10.20 -13.32
C MET A 1 -69.94 8.75 -13.16
N GLN A 2 -69.11 7.73 -13.38
CA GLN A 2 -67.67 7.60 -13.19
C GLN A 2 -67.01 6.98 -14.44
N ASP A 3 -65.85 7.51 -14.79
CA ASP A 3 -64.82 6.76 -15.48
C ASP A 3 -64.27 5.72 -14.48
N GLY A 4 -64.16 4.47 -14.93
CA GLY A 4 -63.52 3.40 -14.19
C GLY A 4 -62.55 2.68 -15.11
N SER A 5 -61.49 3.37 -15.54
CA SER A 5 -60.29 2.77 -16.14
C SER A 5 -59.89 1.51 -15.36
N THR A 6 -60.29 0.34 -15.87
CA THR A 6 -59.95 -0.94 -15.26
C THR A 6 -58.52 -1.28 -15.70
N THR A 7 -57.53 -0.85 -14.93
CA THR A 7 -56.15 -1.31 -15.10
C THR A 7 -56.15 -2.82 -14.87
N ARG A 8 -56.13 -3.60 -15.95
CA ARG A 8 -55.97 -5.05 -15.88
C ARG A 8 -54.50 -5.35 -15.65
N SER A 9 -54.11 -5.45 -14.39
CA SER A 9 -52.79 -5.98 -14.04
C SER A 9 -52.73 -7.45 -14.45
N ILE A 10 -51.96 -7.77 -15.49
CA ILE A 10 -51.59 -9.15 -15.82
C ILE A 10 -50.52 -9.56 -14.80
N ALA A 11 -51.01 -10.00 -13.64
CA ALA A 11 -50.29 -10.52 -12.49
C ALA A 11 -49.38 -9.54 -11.71
N VAL A 12 -49.61 -9.49 -10.40
CA VAL A 12 -48.72 -8.88 -9.41
C VAL A 12 -48.05 -10.03 -8.66
N PHE A 13 -46.73 -10.14 -8.77
CA PHE A 13 -45.96 -11.19 -8.09
C PHE A 13 -45.15 -10.58 -6.95
N SER A 14 -45.10 -11.25 -5.80
CA SER A 14 -44.16 -10.91 -4.73
C SER A 14 -42.73 -11.36 -5.04
N LYS A 15 -42.57 -12.35 -5.95
CA LYS A 15 -41.30 -12.83 -6.54
C LYS A 15 -41.55 -13.38 -7.96
N PHE A 16 -40.69 -13.06 -8.92
CA PHE A 16 -40.77 -13.50 -10.33
C PHE A 16 -39.47 -14.22 -10.76
N GLY A 17 -39.60 -15.29 -11.53
CA GLY A 17 -38.48 -16.04 -12.13
C GLY A 17 -38.88 -16.63 -13.48
N VAL A 18 -37.94 -16.69 -14.43
CA VAL A 18 -38.13 -17.27 -15.77
C VAL A 18 -37.35 -18.58 -15.86
N GLN A 19 -38.03 -19.67 -16.21
CA GLN A 19 -37.44 -21.00 -16.42
C GLN A 19 -37.74 -21.46 -17.86
N VAL A 20 -36.71 -21.82 -18.62
CA VAL A 20 -36.87 -22.48 -19.93
C VAL A 20 -36.66 -23.97 -19.73
N ILE A 21 -37.70 -24.78 -19.98
CA ILE A 21 -37.63 -26.24 -19.87
C ILE A 21 -37.55 -26.81 -21.28
N GLY A 22 -36.46 -27.53 -21.60
CA GLY A 22 -36.41 -28.44 -22.75
C GLY A 22 -35.65 -27.99 -24.01
N GLY A 23 -34.47 -27.36 -23.91
CA GLY A 23 -33.64 -27.12 -25.10
C GLY A 23 -32.21 -26.68 -24.76
N GLY A 24 -31.23 -27.24 -25.48
CA GLY A 24 -29.81 -26.97 -25.26
C GLY A 24 -29.44 -25.50 -25.35
N GLY A 25 -28.86 -24.99 -24.26
CA GLY A 25 -27.84 -23.94 -24.27
C GLY A 25 -28.17 -22.62 -24.98
N SER A 26 -29.28 -21.95 -24.65
CA SER A 26 -29.41 -20.49 -24.79
C SER A 26 -30.62 -19.98 -24.01
N GLY A 27 -30.36 -19.38 -22.86
CA GLY A 27 -31.31 -18.70 -22.00
C GLY A 27 -30.53 -17.95 -20.91
N LEU A 28 -31.11 -16.90 -20.33
CA LEU A 28 -30.56 -16.28 -19.12
C LEU A 28 -30.72 -17.28 -17.96
N GLY A 29 -29.73 -18.18 -17.85
CA GLY A 29 -29.69 -19.24 -16.86
C GLY A 29 -29.25 -18.69 -15.51
N PHE A 30 -30.21 -18.49 -14.62
CA PHE A 30 -29.95 -18.39 -13.20
C PHE A 30 -29.64 -19.81 -12.70
N PRO A 31 -28.43 -20.17 -12.20
CA PRO A 31 -28.30 -21.38 -11.38
C PRO A 31 -29.32 -21.30 -10.23
N SER A 32 -29.77 -22.43 -9.67
CA SER A 32 -30.59 -22.39 -8.44
C SER A 32 -29.80 -21.64 -7.36
N GLY A 33 -30.15 -20.36 -7.13
CA GLY A 33 -29.39 -19.44 -6.29
C GLY A 33 -28.81 -18.17 -6.95
N LEU A 34 -28.97 -17.92 -8.26
CA LEU A 34 -28.75 -16.57 -8.80
C LEU A 34 -30.00 -15.72 -8.53
N THR A 35 -29.86 -14.86 -7.54
CA THR A 35 -30.91 -13.95 -7.08
C THR A 35 -30.48 -12.52 -7.39
N LEU A 36 -31.23 -11.80 -8.23
CA LEU A 36 -31.17 -10.33 -8.26
C LEU A 36 -31.96 -9.83 -7.05
N ASN A 37 -31.33 -9.85 -5.87
CA ASN A 37 -31.93 -9.30 -4.67
C ASN A 37 -31.97 -7.78 -4.80
N VAL A 38 -33.17 -7.22 -4.81
CA VAL A 38 -33.42 -5.82 -4.49
C VAL A 38 -34.47 -5.79 -3.38
N PRO A 39 -34.08 -5.73 -2.09
CA PRO A 39 -34.94 -5.07 -1.12
C PRO A 39 -34.17 -4.10 -0.23
N ASN A 40 -34.84 -3.52 0.76
CA ASN A 40 -34.50 -2.33 1.54
C ASN A 40 -33.93 -2.66 2.94
N ALA A 41 -33.18 -1.71 3.51
CA ALA A 41 -32.57 -1.65 4.86
C ALA A 41 -31.08 -2.05 4.97
N ALA A 42 -30.37 -1.35 5.86
CA ALA A 42 -28.91 -1.30 5.98
C ALA A 42 -28.24 -2.68 6.17
N GLY A 43 -27.13 -2.91 5.44
CA GLY A 43 -26.31 -4.13 5.53
C GLY A 43 -26.57 -5.19 4.45
N GLN A 44 -26.88 -4.78 3.21
CA GLN A 44 -27.25 -5.68 2.11
C GLN A 44 -26.13 -5.94 1.11
N TYR A 45 -26.09 -7.18 0.60
CA TYR A 45 -25.18 -7.66 -0.44
C TYR A 45 -25.90 -7.71 -1.79
N ASN A 46 -25.32 -7.12 -2.82
CA ASN A 46 -25.78 -7.25 -4.21
C ASN A 46 -24.71 -8.01 -5.00
N GLY A 47 -25.01 -9.16 -5.61
CA GLY A 47 -23.98 -9.95 -6.27
C GLY A 47 -24.46 -10.87 -7.38
N LEU A 48 -23.57 -11.12 -8.34
CA LEU A 48 -23.71 -12.06 -9.44
C LEU A 48 -22.90 -13.32 -9.11
N ARG A 49 -23.54 -14.49 -9.24
CA ARG A 49 -22.96 -15.81 -8.94
C ARG A 49 -22.91 -16.67 -10.19
N PHE A 50 -21.79 -17.36 -10.40
CA PHE A 50 -21.59 -18.32 -11.49
C PHE A 50 -21.36 -19.70 -10.87
N SER A 51 -22.09 -20.71 -11.34
CA SER A 51 -21.98 -22.11 -10.87
C SER A 51 -21.64 -23.02 -12.03
N THR A 52 -20.70 -23.94 -11.82
CA THR A 52 -20.24 -24.84 -12.88
C THR A 52 -20.77 -26.28 -12.80
N LEU A 53 -21.31 -26.80 -11.68
CA LEU A 53 -21.79 -28.20 -11.60
C LEU A 53 -22.91 -28.46 -10.58
N GLY A 54 -23.74 -29.49 -10.85
CA GLY A 54 -24.96 -29.89 -10.12
C GLY A 54 -24.77 -30.65 -8.80
N SER A 55 -23.54 -30.77 -8.31
CA SER A 55 -23.24 -31.25 -6.95
C SER A 55 -21.95 -30.59 -6.47
N ASP A 56 -22.07 -29.43 -5.82
CA ASP A 56 -21.06 -28.71 -5.04
C ASP A 56 -19.63 -28.66 -5.62
N GLY A 57 -19.51 -28.33 -6.91
CA GLY A 57 -18.24 -28.19 -7.61
C GLY A 57 -17.98 -26.75 -8.09
N GLY A 58 -17.32 -25.95 -7.25
CA GLY A 58 -16.72 -24.64 -7.54
C GLY A 58 -17.73 -23.52 -7.85
N LEU A 59 -17.95 -22.63 -6.88
CA LEU A 59 -18.66 -21.37 -7.12
C LEU A 59 -17.65 -20.22 -7.25
N ALA A 60 -17.92 -19.29 -8.15
CA ALA A 60 -17.22 -18.01 -8.21
C ALA A 60 -18.24 -16.88 -8.31
N GLY A 61 -17.89 -15.72 -7.79
CA GLY A 61 -18.84 -14.61 -7.79
C GLY A 61 -18.20 -13.25 -7.64
N LEU A 62 -19.03 -12.26 -7.94
CA LEU A 62 -18.77 -10.84 -7.75
C LEU A 62 -19.89 -10.30 -6.87
N HIS A 63 -19.57 -9.63 -5.77
CA HIS A 63 -20.58 -8.93 -4.99
C HIS A 63 -20.09 -7.56 -4.51
N ALA A 64 -21.03 -6.70 -4.14
CA ALA A 64 -20.76 -5.48 -3.42
C ALA A 64 -21.57 -5.45 -2.12
N GLU A 65 -20.97 -4.87 -1.08
CA GLU A 65 -21.60 -4.66 0.23
C GLU A 65 -21.43 -3.21 0.69
N VAL A 66 -22.37 -2.74 1.51
CA VAL A 66 -22.26 -1.48 2.23
C VAL A 66 -21.66 -1.77 3.61
N VAL A 67 -20.48 -1.23 3.87
CA VAL A 67 -19.77 -1.39 5.14
C VAL A 67 -20.28 -0.38 6.18
N SER A 68 -20.50 0.87 5.75
CA SER A 68 -21.05 1.93 6.61
C SER A 68 -22.25 2.60 5.92
N PRO A 69 -23.45 2.52 6.52
CA PRO A 69 -24.64 3.17 5.97
C PRO A 69 -24.55 4.70 6.13
N GLY A 70 -24.80 5.43 5.03
CA GLY A 70 -24.80 6.89 4.99
C GLY A 70 -25.36 7.39 3.64
N ALA A 71 -25.75 8.66 3.55
CA ALA A 71 -26.04 9.27 2.25
C ALA A 71 -24.73 9.57 1.53
N PHE A 72 -24.72 9.53 0.19
CA PHE A 72 -23.55 9.99 -0.56
C PHE A 72 -23.16 11.42 -0.11
N PRO A 73 -21.86 11.70 0.16
CA PRO A 73 -20.69 10.85 -0.07
C PRO A 73 -20.20 10.05 1.16
N SER A 74 -20.94 10.01 2.27
CA SER A 74 -20.49 9.36 3.51
C SER A 74 -20.71 7.85 3.57
N SER A 75 -21.47 7.27 2.63
CA SER A 75 -21.59 5.81 2.48
C SER A 75 -20.24 5.17 2.12
N GLN A 76 -19.88 4.09 2.81
CA GLN A 76 -18.69 3.28 2.48
C GLN A 76 -19.14 1.91 1.99
N GLY A 77 -18.54 1.42 0.92
CA GLY A 77 -18.82 0.09 0.38
C GLY A 77 -17.57 -0.61 -0.10
N ARG A 78 -17.67 -1.92 -0.30
CA ARG A 78 -16.61 -2.76 -0.86
C ARG A 78 -17.15 -3.58 -2.03
N MET A 79 -16.27 -3.93 -2.95
CA MET A 79 -16.51 -4.90 -4.01
C MET A 79 -15.59 -6.10 -3.81
N HIS A 80 -16.14 -7.30 -3.90
CA HIS A 80 -15.43 -8.55 -3.67
C HIS A 80 -15.47 -9.42 -4.95
N VAL A 81 -14.33 -10.01 -5.27
CA VAL A 81 -14.18 -11.13 -6.19
C VAL A 81 -13.77 -12.34 -5.36
N TRP A 82 -14.57 -13.39 -5.39
CA TRP A 82 -14.36 -14.56 -4.53
C TRP A 82 -14.46 -15.87 -5.30
N VAL A 83 -13.79 -16.88 -4.75
CA VAL A 83 -13.84 -18.26 -5.22
C VAL A 83 -14.16 -19.16 -4.05
N GLN A 84 -15.15 -20.04 -4.24
CA GLN A 84 -15.46 -21.09 -3.29
C GLN A 84 -14.58 -22.31 -3.55
N ASN A 85 -13.85 -22.72 -2.54
CA ASN A 85 -13.09 -23.96 -2.55
C ASN A 85 -13.61 -24.86 -1.43
N GLY A 86 -14.32 -25.94 -1.80
CA GLY A 86 -15.07 -26.77 -0.86
C GLY A 86 -16.20 -25.99 -0.18
N GLY A 87 -16.31 -26.07 1.14
CA GLY A 87 -17.34 -25.37 1.92
C GLY A 87 -17.07 -23.87 2.17
N ALA A 88 -15.87 -23.37 1.84
CA ALA A 88 -15.44 -22.01 2.20
C ALA A 88 -15.44 -21.06 1.00
N MET A 89 -15.98 -19.86 1.20
CA MET A 89 -15.88 -18.72 0.29
C MET A 89 -14.60 -17.94 0.60
N ASN A 90 -13.71 -17.80 -0.36
CA ASN A 90 -12.44 -17.08 -0.18
C ASN A 90 -12.42 -15.86 -1.08
N ASP A 91 -12.26 -14.68 -0.48
CA ASP A 91 -12.00 -13.45 -1.23
C ASP A 91 -10.62 -13.53 -1.89
N VAL A 92 -10.59 -13.25 -3.19
CA VAL A 92 -9.36 -13.16 -3.99
C VAL A 92 -8.98 -11.72 -4.24
N ILE A 93 -9.97 -10.85 -4.46
CA ILE A 93 -9.77 -9.41 -4.59
C ILE A 93 -10.86 -8.68 -3.81
N VAL A 94 -10.47 -7.74 -2.95
CA VAL A 94 -11.39 -6.83 -2.24
C VAL A 94 -11.00 -5.40 -2.57
N ILE A 95 -11.93 -4.65 -3.16
CA ILE A 95 -11.74 -3.26 -3.55
C ILE A 95 -12.55 -2.37 -2.59
N SER A 96 -11.90 -1.39 -2.00
CA SER A 96 -12.50 -0.32 -1.18
C SER A 96 -12.29 1.04 -1.87
N PRO A 97 -12.81 2.15 -1.32
CA PRO A 97 -12.57 3.48 -1.86
C PRO A 97 -11.11 3.93 -1.81
N THR A 98 -10.29 3.31 -0.96
CA THR A 98 -8.89 3.70 -0.75
C THR A 98 -7.89 2.64 -1.19
N ASP A 99 -8.29 1.37 -1.22
CA ASP A 99 -7.36 0.25 -1.29
C ASP A 99 -7.90 -0.90 -2.16
N VAL A 100 -6.98 -1.74 -2.63
CA VAL A 100 -7.27 -3.04 -3.24
C VAL A 100 -6.45 -4.10 -2.52
N ALA A 101 -7.11 -5.03 -1.85
CA ALA A 101 -6.47 -6.19 -1.25
C ALA A 101 -6.54 -7.38 -2.21
N ILE A 102 -5.43 -8.09 -2.42
CA ILE A 102 -5.33 -9.25 -3.30
C ILE A 102 -4.80 -10.42 -2.48
N ALA A 103 -5.51 -11.54 -2.49
CA ALA A 103 -5.04 -12.78 -1.90
C ALA A 103 -4.11 -13.50 -2.90
N GLY A 104 -2.80 -13.45 -2.64
CA GLY A 104 -1.78 -14.10 -3.46
C GLY A 104 -0.89 -13.12 -4.22
N ASN A 105 -0.38 -13.56 -5.37
CA ASN A 105 0.62 -12.82 -6.15
C ASN A 105 -0.03 -11.90 -7.20
N VAL A 106 0.62 -10.78 -7.47
CA VAL A 106 0.24 -9.85 -8.56
C VAL A 106 1.30 -9.93 -9.66
N SER A 107 0.87 -10.20 -10.90
CA SER A 107 1.71 -10.09 -12.10
C SER A 107 1.21 -8.94 -12.95
N VAL A 108 2.08 -7.97 -13.26
CA VAL A 108 1.76 -6.78 -14.05
C VAL A 108 2.56 -6.81 -15.35
N SER A 109 1.88 -6.80 -16.50
CA SER A 109 2.52 -6.78 -17.82
C SER A 109 3.05 -5.39 -18.22
N GLY A 110 2.55 -4.34 -17.56
CA GLY A 110 2.99 -2.95 -17.71
C GLY A 110 3.89 -2.49 -16.57
N ASN A 111 3.60 -1.31 -16.02
CA ASN A 111 4.36 -0.69 -14.94
C ASN A 111 3.50 -0.47 -13.69
N ILE A 112 4.13 -0.49 -12.52
CA ILE A 112 3.56 0.02 -11.27
C ILE A 112 4.01 1.48 -11.12
N ALA A 113 3.10 2.43 -11.32
CA ALA A 113 3.36 3.85 -11.17
C ALA A 113 3.03 4.32 -9.74
N ALA A 114 4.03 4.29 -8.85
CA ALA A 114 3.87 4.77 -7.47
C ALA A 114 3.94 6.31 -7.38
N LYS A 115 3.13 6.91 -6.50
CA LYS A 115 3.11 8.35 -6.25
C LYS A 115 4.40 8.84 -5.57
N TYR A 116 4.85 8.08 -4.56
CA TYR A 116 6.10 8.33 -3.84
C TYR A 116 7.21 7.47 -4.46
N GLN A 117 8.47 7.87 -4.26
CA GLN A 117 9.58 7.47 -5.13
C GLN A 117 10.73 6.78 -4.38
N ASP A 118 10.41 6.14 -3.26
CA ASP A 118 11.33 5.36 -2.43
C ASP A 118 10.82 3.94 -2.19
N VAL A 119 11.77 3.02 -1.99
CA VAL A 119 11.51 1.65 -1.56
C VAL A 119 11.95 1.54 -0.11
N ALA A 120 11.02 1.12 0.74
CA ALA A 120 11.22 1.00 2.18
C ALA A 120 10.74 -0.36 2.70
N GLU A 121 11.27 -0.76 3.85
CA GLU A 121 10.86 -1.97 4.57
C GLU A 121 10.44 -1.63 6.01
N TRP A 122 9.51 -2.41 6.55
CA TRP A 122 9.22 -2.39 7.98
C TRP A 122 10.34 -3.05 8.78
N VAL A 123 11.08 -2.24 9.56
CA VAL A 123 12.21 -2.70 10.37
C VAL A 123 11.93 -2.49 11.86
N PRO A 124 12.18 -3.49 12.72
CA PRO A 124 12.04 -3.36 14.17
C PRO A 124 12.85 -2.20 14.79
N THR A 125 12.28 -1.58 15.82
CA THR A 125 12.96 -0.58 16.64
C THR A 125 12.39 -0.56 18.05
N VAL A 126 13.18 -0.11 19.02
CA VAL A 126 12.76 -0.08 20.44
C VAL A 126 11.93 1.15 20.79
N LYS A 127 11.98 2.18 19.94
CA LYS A 127 11.23 3.42 20.16
C LYS A 127 10.80 3.99 18.83
N LYS A 128 9.67 4.70 18.82
CA LYS A 128 9.24 5.45 17.64
C LYS A 128 10.33 6.42 17.20
N ILE A 129 10.67 6.36 15.92
CA ILE A 129 11.62 7.26 15.27
C ILE A 129 10.83 8.15 14.31
N SER A 130 11.07 9.45 14.36
CA SER A 130 10.37 10.39 13.48
C SER A 130 10.85 10.26 12.02
N PRO A 131 10.02 10.64 11.04
CA PRO A 131 10.42 10.67 9.63
C PRO A 131 11.69 11.48 9.37
N ALA A 132 12.29 11.23 8.20
CA ALA A 132 13.52 11.84 7.71
C ALA A 132 14.77 11.59 8.58
N THR A 133 14.67 10.77 9.61
CA THR A 133 15.77 10.43 10.51
C THR A 133 16.69 9.38 9.88
N VAL A 134 18.00 9.66 9.84
CA VAL A 134 19.02 8.68 9.48
C VAL A 134 19.13 7.62 10.58
N VAL A 135 19.09 6.35 10.19
CA VAL A 135 19.19 5.22 11.11
C VAL A 135 20.35 4.30 10.77
N ILE A 136 20.86 3.64 11.80
CA ILE A 136 21.89 2.60 11.70
C ILE A 136 21.35 1.28 12.25
N ILE A 137 21.98 0.18 11.85
CA ILE A 137 21.79 -1.14 12.47
C ILE A 137 22.20 -1.05 13.95
N ASP A 138 21.31 -1.49 14.84
CA ASP A 138 21.58 -1.61 16.28
C ASP A 138 22.51 -2.82 16.50
N PRO A 139 23.76 -2.64 16.94
CA PRO A 139 24.68 -3.76 17.17
C PRO A 139 24.32 -4.58 18.42
N SER A 140 23.41 -4.09 19.26
CA SER A 140 23.02 -4.74 20.52
C SER A 140 21.78 -5.62 20.39
N ARG A 141 21.08 -5.58 19.24
CA ARG A 141 19.83 -6.30 19.00
C ARG A 141 19.74 -6.75 17.54
N ASP A 142 19.44 -8.02 17.34
CA ASP A 142 19.28 -8.58 16.00
C ASP A 142 18.13 -7.90 15.25
N ASN A 143 18.38 -7.53 13.99
CA ASN A 143 17.39 -6.95 13.08
C ASN A 143 16.70 -5.67 13.57
N HIS A 144 17.37 -4.86 14.40
CA HIS A 144 16.84 -3.58 14.88
C HIS A 144 17.60 -2.39 14.29
N VAL A 145 16.91 -1.25 14.22
CA VAL A 145 17.51 0.04 13.90
C VAL A 145 17.36 1.06 15.02
N LEU A 146 18.33 1.96 15.11
CA LEU A 146 18.32 3.11 16.00
C LEU A 146 18.83 4.37 15.28
N PRO A 147 18.51 5.59 15.78
CA PRO A 147 19.00 6.83 15.17
C PRO A 147 20.53 6.88 15.13
N ALA A 148 21.08 7.23 13.97
CA ALA A 148 22.53 7.41 13.82
C ALA A 148 23.03 8.52 14.76
N SER A 149 24.19 8.36 15.39
CA SER A 149 24.78 9.39 16.27
C SER A 149 26.28 9.54 16.11
N THR A 150 26.88 8.75 15.22
CA THR A 150 28.31 8.75 14.95
C THR A 150 28.54 9.24 13.52
N PRO A 151 29.44 10.22 13.29
CA PRO A 151 29.82 10.64 11.95
C PRO A 151 30.40 9.48 11.13
N TYR A 152 30.04 9.38 9.85
CA TYR A 152 30.56 8.34 8.94
C TYR A 152 30.37 6.90 9.47
N ASP A 153 29.22 6.61 10.08
CA ASP A 153 28.93 5.28 10.59
C ASP A 153 28.73 4.31 9.42
N GLN A 154 29.45 3.19 9.41
CA GLN A 154 29.33 2.16 8.38
C GLN A 154 28.06 1.30 8.54
N ARG A 155 27.35 1.45 9.66
CA ARG A 155 26.12 0.70 9.95
C ARG A 155 24.87 1.40 9.46
N VAL A 156 24.99 2.49 8.70
CA VAL A 156 23.84 3.20 8.11
C VAL A 156 22.95 2.19 7.40
N ALA A 157 21.70 2.12 7.84
CA ALA A 157 20.69 1.19 7.31
C ALA A 157 19.72 1.90 6.37
N GLY A 158 19.62 3.22 6.44
CA GLY A 158 18.71 4.00 5.63
C GLY A 158 18.16 5.22 6.36
N VAL A 159 16.99 5.67 5.90
CA VAL A 159 16.29 6.83 6.46
C VAL A 159 14.82 6.48 6.71
N ILE A 160 14.23 6.98 7.79
CA ILE A 160 12.82 6.75 8.08
C ILE A 160 11.94 7.49 7.05
N SER A 161 11.17 6.73 6.27
CA SER A 161 10.24 7.25 5.27
C SER A 161 8.87 7.52 5.87
N GLU A 162 8.33 8.72 5.62
CA GLU A 162 6.95 9.05 5.99
C GLU A 162 5.94 8.31 5.11
N ARG A 163 6.19 8.31 3.80
CA ARG A 163 5.27 7.83 2.75
C ARG A 163 6.05 7.09 1.66
N PRO A 164 6.33 5.79 1.84
CA PRO A 164 7.03 4.99 0.84
C PRO A 164 6.26 4.88 -0.49
N GLY A 165 7.00 4.79 -1.59
CA GLY A 165 6.45 4.40 -2.90
C GLY A 165 6.10 2.92 -2.95
N VAL A 166 7.02 2.09 -2.46
CA VAL A 166 6.83 0.66 -2.23
C VAL A 166 7.25 0.36 -0.79
N LEU A 167 6.38 -0.33 -0.05
CA LEU A 167 6.63 -0.74 1.32
C LEU A 167 6.66 -2.27 1.40
N LEU A 168 7.74 -2.81 1.94
CA LEU A 168 8.01 -4.22 2.07
C LEU A 168 7.85 -4.68 3.53
N GLY A 169 7.54 -5.96 3.71
CA GLY A 169 7.33 -6.57 5.01
C GLY A 169 5.97 -6.28 5.63
N GLU A 170 5.73 -6.87 6.80
CA GLU A 170 4.53 -6.64 7.60
C GLU A 170 4.85 -5.61 8.68
N GLY A 171 3.94 -4.67 8.89
CA GLY A 171 4.09 -3.61 9.88
C GLY A 171 3.58 -4.01 11.26
N GLY A 172 4.01 -3.25 12.26
CA GLY A 172 3.67 -3.46 13.66
C GLY A 172 4.02 -2.22 14.49
N ASP A 173 3.56 -2.19 15.75
CA ASP A 173 3.71 -1.03 16.62
C ASP A 173 5.18 -0.70 16.94
N ASP A 174 6.04 -1.72 16.93
CA ASP A 174 7.48 -1.63 17.19
C ASP A 174 8.32 -1.64 15.91
N GLN A 175 7.75 -1.24 14.77
CA GLN A 175 8.45 -1.15 13.49
C GLN A 175 8.40 0.27 12.91
N VAL A 176 9.41 0.58 12.10
CA VAL A 176 9.53 1.83 11.35
C VAL A 176 9.79 1.52 9.88
N LYS A 177 9.40 2.45 8.99
CA LYS A 177 9.58 2.30 7.54
C LYS A 177 10.97 2.82 7.17
N VAL A 178 11.93 1.94 6.93
CA VAL A 178 13.30 2.33 6.58
C VAL A 178 13.45 2.30 5.06
N ALA A 179 13.61 3.46 4.44
CA ALA A 179 13.96 3.57 3.03
C ALA A 179 15.44 3.25 2.82
N HIS A 180 15.74 2.42 1.83
CA HIS A 180 17.10 2.06 1.42
C HIS A 180 17.45 2.59 0.02
N SER A 181 16.46 3.01 -0.77
CA SER A 181 16.69 3.58 -2.11
C SER A 181 15.57 4.54 -2.51
N GLY A 182 15.89 5.46 -3.43
CA GLY A 182 14.94 6.38 -4.04
C GLY A 182 14.99 7.80 -3.47
N ARG A 183 13.92 8.59 -3.65
CA ARG A 183 13.90 10.01 -3.24
C ARG A 183 13.17 10.17 -1.92
N VAL A 184 13.89 10.54 -0.87
CA VAL A 184 13.33 10.71 0.48
C VAL A 184 13.79 12.03 1.10
N LYS A 185 12.96 12.60 1.99
CA LYS A 185 13.38 13.71 2.85
C LYS A 185 14.34 13.17 3.92
N VAL A 186 15.43 13.89 4.16
CA VAL A 186 16.46 13.55 5.14
C VAL A 186 16.76 14.77 5.99
N LYS A 187 16.79 14.56 7.31
CA LYS A 187 17.29 15.53 8.27
C LYS A 187 18.78 15.71 8.05
N VAL A 188 19.20 16.94 7.80
CA VAL A 188 20.60 17.29 7.57
C VAL A 188 21.03 18.44 8.47
N ASP A 189 22.29 18.43 8.86
CA ASP A 189 22.92 19.44 9.69
C ASP A 189 24.08 20.07 8.92
N ALA A 190 23.82 21.26 8.38
CA ALA A 190 24.77 22.07 7.62
C ALA A 190 25.72 22.88 8.52
N SER A 191 25.63 22.77 9.85
CA SER A 191 26.67 23.32 10.75
C SER A 191 28.02 22.62 10.57
N TYR A 192 28.02 21.40 10.01
CA TYR A 192 29.22 20.67 9.59
C TYR A 192 29.69 21.01 8.17
N GLY A 193 29.07 21.99 7.52
CA GLY A 193 29.36 22.43 6.17
C GLY A 193 28.11 22.57 5.32
N SER A 194 28.03 23.67 4.56
CA SER A 194 26.93 23.92 3.63
C SER A 194 26.77 22.77 2.64
N ILE A 195 25.52 22.40 2.39
CA ILE A 195 25.12 21.31 1.50
C ILE A 195 24.62 21.92 0.20
N ALA A 196 25.25 21.57 -0.91
CA ALA A 196 24.79 21.87 -2.25
C ALA A 196 24.08 20.65 -2.86
N ALA A 197 23.19 20.90 -3.85
CA ALA A 197 22.66 19.81 -4.66
C ALA A 197 23.81 19.09 -5.38
N GLY A 198 23.84 17.76 -5.29
CA GLY A 198 24.91 16.93 -5.81
C GLY A 198 25.94 16.47 -4.77
N ASP A 199 25.97 17.09 -3.58
CA ASP A 199 26.86 16.68 -2.50
C ASP A 199 26.53 15.27 -1.99
N LEU A 200 27.57 14.51 -1.67
CA LEU A 200 27.42 13.22 -1.00
C LEU A 200 27.18 13.46 0.49
N LEU A 201 26.28 12.66 1.08
CA LEU A 201 25.90 12.78 2.48
C LEU A 201 26.30 11.53 3.27
N VAL A 202 26.66 11.74 4.54
CA VAL A 202 27.02 10.71 5.53
C VAL A 202 26.29 11.00 6.84
N SER A 203 26.25 10.06 7.78
CA SER A 203 25.73 10.35 9.13
C SER A 203 26.56 11.45 9.81
N SER A 204 25.93 12.25 10.67
CA SER A 204 26.59 13.29 11.45
C SER A 204 26.70 12.93 12.94
N ALA A 205 27.29 13.81 13.74
CA ALA A 205 27.27 13.69 15.20
C ALA A 205 25.94 14.16 15.80
N THR A 206 25.13 14.91 15.05
CA THR A 206 23.77 15.29 15.46
C THR A 206 22.85 14.07 15.33
N PRO A 207 22.23 13.58 16.42
CA PRO A 207 21.49 12.33 16.39
C PRO A 207 20.36 12.31 15.37
N GLY A 208 20.42 11.38 14.43
CA GLY A 208 19.44 11.18 13.39
C GLY A 208 19.62 12.05 12.16
N TYR A 209 20.68 12.86 12.09
CA TYR A 209 20.94 13.77 10.98
C TYR A 209 22.07 13.25 10.10
N ALA A 210 22.01 13.63 8.83
CA ALA A 210 23.10 13.55 7.89
C ALA A 210 23.90 14.86 7.84
N MET A 211 25.10 14.82 7.28
CA MET A 211 25.93 15.98 6.97
C MET A 211 26.64 15.77 5.63
N ARG A 212 27.24 16.83 5.09
CA ARG A 212 28.08 16.73 3.90
C ARG A 212 29.26 15.80 4.15
N SER A 213 29.53 14.92 3.19
CA SER A 213 30.70 14.06 3.17
C SER A 213 31.92 14.84 2.68
N GLU A 214 33.03 14.70 3.38
CA GLU A 214 34.32 15.25 3.01
C GLU A 214 35.23 14.12 2.48
N PRO A 215 35.83 14.29 1.28
CA PRO A 215 36.73 13.29 0.73
C PRO A 215 38.05 13.27 1.51
N VAL A 216 38.62 12.07 1.65
CA VAL A 216 39.99 11.87 2.13
C VAL A 216 40.91 11.62 0.93
N LYS A 217 42.19 12.02 1.02
CA LYS A 217 43.16 11.73 -0.03
C LYS A 217 43.77 10.34 0.18
N VAL A 218 43.71 9.49 -0.84
CA VAL A 218 44.42 8.21 -0.91
C VAL A 218 45.28 8.23 -2.17
N ALA A 219 46.61 8.23 -2.00
CA ALA A 219 47.56 8.37 -3.12
C ALA A 219 47.21 9.56 -4.05
N ASP A 220 46.97 10.73 -3.46
CA ASP A 220 46.57 11.97 -4.14
C ASP A 220 45.23 11.97 -4.89
N VAL A 221 44.46 10.88 -4.79
CA VAL A 221 43.09 10.81 -5.32
C VAL A 221 42.09 11.10 -4.20
N PRO A 222 41.17 12.08 -4.37
CA PRO A 222 40.11 12.32 -3.41
C PRO A 222 39.10 11.17 -3.45
N MET A 223 38.81 10.59 -2.29
CA MET A 223 37.91 9.45 -2.14
C MET A 223 37.02 9.61 -0.92
N HIS A 224 35.73 9.32 -1.07
CA HIS A 224 34.80 9.24 0.06
C HIS A 224 34.89 7.86 0.72
N ARG A 225 34.60 7.78 2.02
CA ARG A 225 34.74 6.54 2.80
C ARG A 225 33.68 5.51 2.37
N PRO A 226 34.07 4.36 1.80
CA PRO A 226 33.12 3.33 1.38
C PRO A 226 32.27 2.82 2.55
N GLY A 227 31.01 2.45 2.27
CA GLY A 227 30.08 1.93 3.27
C GLY A 227 29.49 2.98 4.23
N THR A 228 29.83 4.26 4.08
CA THR A 228 29.32 5.34 4.97
C THR A 228 28.33 6.28 4.30
N LEU A 229 28.21 6.20 2.98
CA LEU A 229 27.40 7.11 2.17
C LEU A 229 25.92 6.77 2.31
N ILE A 230 25.12 7.78 2.58
CA ILE A 230 23.65 7.70 2.61
C ILE A 230 23.09 7.90 1.21
N GLY A 231 23.66 8.85 0.46
CA GLY A 231 23.15 9.24 -0.84
C GLY A 231 23.65 10.61 -1.28
N LYS A 232 22.92 11.22 -2.22
CA LYS A 232 23.26 12.49 -2.84
C LYS A 232 22.17 13.53 -2.60
N ALA A 233 22.53 14.72 -2.13
CA ALA A 233 21.60 15.82 -1.93
C ALA A 233 20.93 16.22 -3.27
N LEU A 234 19.62 16.40 -3.26
CA LEU A 234 18.84 16.93 -4.38
C LEU A 234 18.38 18.36 -4.14
N GLU A 235 18.41 18.81 -2.89
CA GLU A 235 18.13 20.18 -2.46
C GLU A 235 19.30 20.69 -1.60
N PRO A 236 19.62 21.99 -1.63
CA PRO A 236 20.67 22.57 -0.81
C PRO A 236 20.20 22.90 0.62
N LEU A 237 21.15 23.04 1.54
CA LEU A 237 20.97 23.72 2.84
C LEU A 237 22.23 24.53 3.17
N ALA A 238 22.09 25.85 3.32
CA ALA A 238 23.22 26.73 3.50
C ALA A 238 23.85 26.65 4.91
N ASP A 239 23.01 26.56 5.94
CA ASP A 239 23.43 26.54 7.36
C ASP A 239 22.32 25.92 8.23
N GLY A 240 22.68 25.53 9.46
CA GLY A 240 21.77 25.02 10.47
C GLY A 240 21.21 23.62 10.16
N GLN A 241 20.03 23.33 10.72
CA GLN A 241 19.37 22.03 10.61
C GLN A 241 18.10 22.13 9.77
N GLY A 242 17.81 21.12 8.94
CA GLY A 242 16.60 21.10 8.12
C GLY A 242 16.36 19.76 7.44
N GLU A 243 15.24 19.64 6.72
CA GLU A 243 14.91 18.45 5.92
C GLU A 243 15.02 18.76 4.43
N ILE A 244 15.98 18.10 3.76
CA ILE A 244 16.20 18.24 2.33
C ILE A 244 15.85 16.96 1.59
N LEU A 245 15.51 17.08 0.31
CA LEU A 245 15.33 15.93 -0.56
C LEU A 245 16.69 15.33 -0.92
N VAL A 246 16.81 14.00 -0.81
CA VAL A 246 18.02 13.24 -1.09
C VAL A 246 17.68 12.07 -1.98
N LEU A 247 18.56 11.79 -2.95
CA LEU A 247 18.56 10.52 -3.68
C LEU A 247 19.33 9.51 -2.83
N LEU A 248 18.60 8.64 -2.14
CA LEU A 248 19.15 7.59 -1.29
C LEU A 248 19.74 6.46 -2.14
N LEU A 249 20.96 6.07 -1.79
CA LEU A 249 21.76 5.07 -2.49
C LEU A 249 22.59 4.31 -1.43
N LEU A 250 21.95 3.42 -0.67
CA LEU A 250 22.71 2.55 0.24
C LEU A 250 23.58 1.58 -0.59
N GLN A 251 24.84 1.40 -0.18
CA GLN A 251 25.85 0.59 -0.86
C GLN A 251 26.22 -0.64 -0.05
#